data_AF-A0A847XJ31-F1
#
_entry.id   AF-A0A847XJ31-F1
#
_cell.length_a   1.000
_cell.length_b   1.000
_cell.length_c   1.000
_cell.angle_alpha   90.00
_cell.angle_beta   90.00
_cell.angle_gamma   90.00
#
_symmetry.space_group_name_H-M   'P 1'
#
loop_
_entity.id
_entity.type
_entity.pdbx_description
1 polymer ?
#
loop_
_entity_poly.entity_id
_entity_poly.type
_entity_poly.pdbx_seq_one_letter_code
_entity_poly.pdbx_strand_id
1 'polypeptide(L)' 'MLPQEAIQEFKELYEKRYGVKLSDEEASLRANNLFKLYKITYMGEPSIDDFKDKVVTSHDLQPNHNQ' A
#
# COMPACT_ATOMS: atom_id res chain seq x y z
N MET A 1 2.74 -1.82 -5.02
CA MET A 1 2.14 -0.49 -4.77
C MET A 1 1.51 0.00 -6.07
N LEU A 2 0.55 0.91 -6.02
CA LEU A 2 -0.03 1.53 -7.22
C LEU A 2 1.06 2.27 -8.03
N PRO A 3 0.95 2.28 -9.37
CA PRO A 3 1.86 3.06 -10.22
C PRO A 3 1.70 4.56 -9.96
N GLN A 4 2.76 5.33 -10.22
CA GLN A 4 2.79 6.77 -9.95
C GLN A 4 1.67 7.53 -10.66
N GLU A 5 1.33 7.12 -11.88
CA GLU A 5 0.22 7.70 -12.67
C GLU A 5 -1.11 7.60 -11.89
N ALA A 6 -1.43 6.43 -11.33
CA ALA A 6 -2.63 6.23 -10.54
C ALA A 6 -2.63 7.03 -9.22
N ILE A 7 -1.45 7.26 -8.62
CA ILE A 7 -1.32 8.14 -7.45
C ILE A 7 -1.59 9.60 -7.82
N GLN A 8 -1.14 10.04 -9.00
CA GLN A 8 -1.37 11.38 -9.49
C GLN A 8 -2.85 11.62 -9.82
N GLU A 9 -3.50 10.68 -10.49
CA GLU A 9 -4.95 10.72 -10.74
C GLU A 9 -5.74 10.75 -9.42
N PHE A 10 -5.32 9.97 -8.42
CA PHE A 10 -5.93 10.01 -7.08
C PHE A 10 -5.83 11.40 -6.44
N LYS A 11 -4.68 12.08 -6.54
CA LYS A 11 -4.50 13.44 -6.01
C LYS A 11 -5.47 14.43 -6.65
N GLU A 12 -5.59 14.39 -7.97
CA GLU A 12 -6.46 15.30 -8.72
C GLU A 12 -7.93 15.10 -8.36
N LEU A 13 -8.37 13.84 -8.26
CA LEU A 13 -9.73 13.51 -7.84
C LEU A 13 -10.00 13.94 -6.39
N TYR A 14 -9.05 13.73 -5.50
CA TYR A 14 -9.17 14.09 -4.09
C TYR A 14 -9.26 15.61 -3.91
N GLU A 15 -8.41 16.37 -4.60
CA GLU A 15 -8.46 17.84 -4.58
C GLU A 15 -9.78 18.33 -5.16
N LYS A 16 -10.22 17.80 -6.31
CA LYS A 16 -11.50 18.19 -6.93
C LYS A 16 -12.70 17.93 -6.02
N ARG A 17 -12.68 16.84 -5.25
CA ARG A 17 -13.80 16.43 -4.39
C ARG A 17 -13.81 17.15 -3.04
N TYR A 18 -12.66 17.36 -2.44
CA TYR A 18 -12.53 17.81 -1.05
C TYR A 18 -11.86 19.19 -0.90
N GLY A 19 -11.28 19.74 -1.97
CA GLY A 19 -10.54 20.99 -1.94
C GLY A 19 -9.19 20.90 -1.19
N VAL A 20 -8.69 19.67 -0.95
CA VAL A 20 -7.48 19.42 -0.18
C VAL A 20 -6.38 18.88 -1.09
N LYS A 21 -5.22 19.53 -1.09
CA LYS A 21 -4.01 19.04 -1.76
C LYS A 21 -3.26 18.08 -0.84
N LEU A 22 -2.97 16.89 -1.34
CA LEU A 22 -2.19 15.89 -0.63
C LEU A 22 -0.73 15.95 -1.06
N SER A 23 0.18 15.69 -0.12
CA SER A 23 1.56 15.33 -0.44
C SER A 23 1.65 13.98 -1.17
N ASP A 24 2.75 13.71 -1.84
CA ASP A 24 2.96 12.43 -2.54
C ASP A 24 2.94 11.24 -1.58
N GLU A 25 3.49 11.42 -0.38
CA GLU A 25 3.49 10.40 0.68
C GLU A 25 2.07 10.09 1.17
N GLU A 26 1.27 11.12 1.43
CA GLU A 26 -0.12 10.96 1.86
C GLU A 26 -0.99 10.34 0.76
N ALA A 27 -0.83 10.78 -0.48
CA ALA A 27 -1.55 10.24 -1.62
C ALA A 27 -1.21 8.76 -1.83
N SER A 28 0.08 8.43 -1.79
CA SER A 28 0.56 7.05 -1.89
C SER A 28 -0.03 6.18 -0.78
N LEU A 29 0.04 6.61 0.49
CA LEU A 29 -0.51 5.85 1.60
C LEU A 29 -2.02 5.62 1.46
N ARG A 30 -2.79 6.68 1.20
CA ARG A 30 -4.26 6.64 1.15
C ARG A 30 -4.75 5.82 -0.05
N ALA A 31 -4.20 6.06 -1.24
CA ALA A 31 -4.62 5.36 -2.46
C ALA A 31 -4.31 3.85 -2.38
N ASN A 32 -3.10 3.48 -1.90
CA ASN A 32 -2.76 2.08 -1.72
C ASN A 32 -3.64 1.38 -0.68
N ASN A 33 -3.98 2.05 0.43
CA ASN A 33 -4.87 1.50 1.45
C ASN A 33 -6.30 1.33 0.92
N LEU A 34 -6.81 2.30 0.17
CA LEU A 34 -8.11 2.22 -0.47
C LEU A 34 -8.17 1.06 -1.47
N PHE A 35 -7.16 0.94 -2.35
CA PHE A 35 -7.10 -0.14 -3.33
C PHE A 35 -7.02 -1.53 -2.66
N LYS A 36 -6.23 -1.68 -1.60
CA LYS A 36 -6.17 -2.93 -0.82
C LYS A 36 -7.52 -3.29 -0.24
N LEU A 37 -8.23 -2.33 0.36
CA LEU A 37 -9.56 -2.56 0.90
C LEU A 37 -10.51 -3.03 -0.20
N TYR A 38 -10.54 -2.32 -1.34
CA TYR A 38 -11.38 -2.68 -2.48
C TYR A 38 -11.06 -4.09 -3.02
N LYS A 39 -9.78 -4.42 -3.17
CA LYS A 39 -9.33 -5.75 -3.61
C LYS A 39 -9.89 -6.84 -2.70
N ILE A 40 -9.74 -6.69 -1.38
CA ILE A 40 -10.25 -7.67 -0.40
C ILE A 40 -11.78 -7.78 -0.47
N THR A 41 -12.49 -6.65 -0.55
CA THR A 41 -13.96 -6.64 -0.50
C THR A 41 -14.60 -7.20 -1.77
N TYR A 42 -14.04 -6.93 -2.94
CA TYR A 42 -14.71 -7.19 -4.22
C TYR A 42 -14.00 -8.21 -5.12
N MET A 43 -12.71 -8.48 -4.89
CA MET A 43 -11.92 -9.41 -5.71
C MET A 43 -11.59 -10.72 -4.98
N GLY A 44 -12.10 -10.89 -3.75
CA GLY A 44 -11.87 -12.08 -2.93
C GLY A 44 -10.63 -11.98 -2.04
N GLU A 45 -10.40 -13.01 -1.22
CA GLU A 45 -9.22 -13.05 -0.36
C GLU A 45 -7.95 -13.07 -1.23
N PRO A 46 -7.06 -12.08 -1.08
CA PRO A 46 -5.75 -12.12 -1.71
C PRO A 46 -5.01 -13.38 -1.24
N SER A 47 -4.45 -14.15 -2.18
CA SER A 47 -3.65 -15.31 -1.80
C SER A 47 -2.39 -14.84 -1.06
N ILE A 48 -1.78 -15.71 -0.26
CA ILE A 48 -0.51 -15.39 0.43
C ILE A 48 0.57 -14.90 -0.55
N ASP A 49 0.49 -15.31 -1.82
CA ASP A 49 1.41 -14.87 -2.88
C ASP A 49 1.26 -13.38 -3.24
N ASP A 50 0.07 -12.79 -3.05
CA ASP A 50 -0.19 -11.37 -3.31
C ASP A 50 0.52 -10.40 -2.34
N PHE A 51 1.06 -10.91 -1.23
CA PHE A 51 1.67 -10.12 -0.16
C PHE A 51 3.20 -10.29 -0.04
N LYS A 52 3.81 -11.14 -0.88
CA LYS A 52 5.24 -11.48 -0.79
C LYS A 52 6.19 -10.30 -1.02
N ASP A 53 5.72 -9.18 -1.58
CA ASP A 53 6.55 -7.98 -1.78
C ASP A 53 6.93 -7.23 -0.49
N LYS A 54 6.34 -7.56 0.69
CA LYS A 54 6.65 -6.87 1.96
C LYS A 54 6.72 -7.74 3.21
N VAL A 55 6.96 -9.05 3.09
CA VAL A 55 7.28 -9.86 4.27
C VAL A 55 8.79 -9.96 4.37
N VAL A 56 9.40 -9.07 5.15
CA VAL A 56 10.69 -9.38 5.77
C VAL A 56 10.42 -10.58 6.66
N THR A 57 10.83 -11.76 6.20
CA THR A 57 10.77 -12.98 6.98
C THR A 57 11.61 -12.78 8.23
N SER A 58 10.98 -12.85 9.40
CA SER A 58 11.65 -12.89 10.71
C SER A 58 12.57 -14.10 10.90
N HIS A 59 12.70 -14.96 9.88
CA HIS A 59 13.67 -16.06 9.82
C HIS A 59 15.10 -15.62 9.51
N ASP A 60 15.35 -14.36 9.12
CA ASP A 60 16.72 -13.85 8.90
C ASP A 60 17.37 -13.21 10.15
N LEU A 61 16.69 -13.24 11.30
CA LEU A 61 17.33 -12.90 12.58
C LEU A 61 18.05 -14.16 13.11
N GLN A 62 19.32 -14.33 12.72
CA GLN A 62 20.21 -15.29 13.38
C GLN A 62 20.15 -15.07 14.91
N PRO A 63 19.95 -16.12 15.72
CA PRO A 63 20.08 -15.99 17.17
C PRO A 63 21.55 -15.66 17.45
N ASN A 64 21.78 -14.45 17.95
CA ASN A 64 23.09 -14.00 18.39
C ASN A 64 23.44 -14.77 19.67
N HIS A 65 24.02 -15.96 19.53
CA HIS A 65 24.65 -16.68 20.64
C HIS A 65 25.97 -15.98 20.98
N ASN A 66 25.90 -14.96 21.83
CA ASN A 66 27.05 -14.50 22.58
C ASN A 66 27.17 -15.41 23.83
N GLN A 67 28.10 -16.36 23.78
CA GLN A 67 28.66 -17.03 24.96
C GLN A 67 29.72 -16.16 25.63
#